data_AF-A0A9P0PC07-F1
#
_entry.id   AF-A0A9P0PC07-F1
#
_cell.length_a   1.000
_cell.length_b   1.000
_cell.length_c   1.000
_cell.angle_alpha   90.00
_cell.angle_beta   90.00
_cell.angle_gamma   90.00
#
_symmetry.space_group_name_H-M   'P 1'
#
loop_
_entity.id
_entity.type
_entity.pdbx_description
1 polymer ?
#
loop_
_entity_poly.entity_id
_entity_poly.type
_entity_poly.pdbx_seq_one_letter_code
_entity_poly.pdbx_strand_id
1 'polypeptide(L)'
;MDKGIRTLGDGMDNAVLHAPLTETLESVGSLILDKTKVNHILNGLKPIEGKKLYKLVPKYTPKEKKATKYLFKKPKDPKFVPYEPYKAAVIPIVTNEFPNKGNLKEQKLSKNNIAIHQLAHQLTEMRRAEMEKLEEIIEPEGAMKLKQQWDRERENYETDIKNLRETNTHLENQLKFQAQVNSELKTLLVAAVGEDLETRVQHLTEDKLSLARALLNSANHLTSHQEQTEWLSGQCEVWKSKFLASRFENGLRIFIDIH
;
A
#
# COMPACT_ATOMS: atom_id res chain seq x y z
N MET A 1 8.86 15.23 33.42
CA MET A 1 8.00 15.27 32.23
C MET A 1 8.86 15.84 31.11
N ASP A 2 9.10 15.23 29.97
CA ASP A 2 8.58 13.99 29.39
C ASP A 2 9.63 13.47 28.40
N LYS A 3 9.70 12.15 28.25
CA LYS A 3 10.69 11.43 27.45
C LYS A 3 10.20 11.38 26.00
N GLY A 4 10.99 11.93 25.08
CA GLY A 4 10.77 11.74 23.65
C GLY A 4 11.15 10.34 23.21
N ILE A 5 10.19 9.42 23.22
CA ILE A 5 10.26 8.10 22.58
C ILE A 5 10.26 8.32 21.06
N ARG A 6 11.39 8.09 20.41
CA ARG A 6 11.46 7.93 18.95
C ARG A 6 11.37 6.43 18.65
N THR A 7 10.34 6.05 17.91
CA THR A 7 10.11 4.71 17.39
C THR A 7 11.24 4.31 16.44
N LEU A 8 12.03 3.31 16.81
CA LEU A 8 12.95 2.61 15.91
C LEU A 8 12.10 1.67 15.05
N GLY A 9 11.68 2.17 13.90
CA GLY A 9 11.06 1.40 12.84
C GLY A 9 11.82 1.65 11.54
N ASP A 10 12.43 0.57 11.06
CA ASP A 10 12.80 0.29 9.68
C ASP A 10 13.78 1.25 8.97
N GLY A 11 15.06 0.92 9.11
CA GLY A 11 16.16 1.45 8.30
C GLY A 11 17.11 0.31 7.96
N MET A 12 16.81 -0.42 6.88
CA MET A 12 17.81 -1.25 6.21
C MET A 12 18.85 -0.33 5.57
N ASP A 13 19.85 0.04 6.36
CA ASP A 13 20.99 0.78 5.89
C ASP A 13 21.85 -0.17 5.05
N ASN A 14 21.86 0.06 3.74
CA ASN A 14 22.74 -0.62 2.80
C ASN A 14 24.20 -0.28 3.15
N ALA A 15 24.83 -1.13 3.97
CA ALA A 15 26.27 -1.15 4.12
C ALA A 15 26.89 -1.58 2.78
N VAL A 16 27.31 -0.59 1.99
CA VAL A 16 28.17 -0.77 0.82
C VAL A 16 29.51 -1.32 1.32
N LEU A 17 29.64 -2.65 1.35
CA LEU A 17 30.90 -3.35 1.56
C LEU A 17 31.71 -3.30 0.27
N HIS A 18 32.48 -2.22 0.08
CA HIS A 18 33.62 -2.24 -0.83
C HIS A 18 34.85 -2.79 -0.07
N ALA A 19 35.07 -4.10 -0.18
CA ALA A 19 36.38 -4.70 0.06
C ALA A 19 36.49 -6.03 -0.70
N PRO A 20 37.59 -6.29 -1.43
CA PRO A 20 37.79 -7.56 -2.12
C PRO A 20 38.19 -8.63 -1.09
N LEU A 21 37.31 -9.61 -0.89
CA LEU A 21 37.62 -10.83 -0.13
C LEU A 21 38.43 -11.78 -1.02
N THR A 22 39.74 -11.54 -1.08
CA THR A 22 40.71 -12.56 -1.45
C THR A 22 41.67 -12.69 -0.28
N GLU A 23 41.96 -13.94 0.11
CA GLU A 23 42.84 -14.37 1.21
C GLU A 23 42.14 -14.59 2.55
N THR A 24 41.62 -15.81 2.74
CA THR A 24 41.74 -16.67 3.95
C THR A 24 40.68 -17.78 3.92
N LEU A 25 40.81 -18.71 2.96
CA LEU A 25 40.01 -19.95 2.90
C LEU A 25 40.89 -21.15 2.54
N GLU A 26 42.01 -21.34 3.26
CA GLU A 26 42.87 -22.52 3.07
C GLU A 26 42.91 -23.49 4.26
N SER A 27 42.06 -23.34 5.28
CA SER A 27 42.13 -24.21 6.47
C SER A 27 40.79 -24.72 7.03
N VAL A 28 39.79 -24.96 6.18
CA VAL A 28 38.65 -25.80 6.57
C VAL A 28 38.41 -26.79 5.44
N GLY A 29 38.48 -28.08 5.78
CA GLY A 29 38.45 -29.20 4.85
C GLY A 29 37.38 -29.06 3.76
N SER A 30 37.75 -29.48 2.56
CA SER A 30 36.92 -29.42 1.36
C SER A 30 35.60 -30.17 1.56
N LEU A 31 34.56 -29.45 1.98
CA LEU A 31 33.18 -29.87 1.78
C LEU A 31 32.91 -29.71 0.29
N ILE A 32 33.07 -30.79 -0.45
CA ILE A 32 32.67 -30.86 -1.86
C ILE A 32 31.14 -30.75 -1.88
N LEU A 33 30.67 -29.51 -1.98
CA LEU A 33 29.26 -29.21 -2.17
C LEU A 33 28.91 -29.65 -3.60
N ASP A 34 28.07 -30.68 -3.73
CA ASP A 34 27.59 -31.17 -5.01
C ASP A 34 27.01 -29.99 -5.82
N LYS A 35 27.73 -29.57 -6.86
CA LYS A 35 27.35 -28.44 -7.72
C LYS A 35 25.93 -28.62 -8.29
N THR A 36 25.49 -29.86 -8.45
CA THR A 36 24.15 -30.22 -8.89
C THR A 36 23.06 -29.83 -7.88
N LYS A 37 23.27 -30.03 -6.58
CA LYS A 37 22.31 -29.64 -5.52
C LYS A 37 22.22 -28.13 -5.37
N VAL A 38 23.37 -27.45 -5.44
CA VAL A 38 23.44 -25.97 -5.39
C VAL A 38 22.69 -25.34 -6.58
N ASN A 39 22.89 -25.90 -7.78
CA ASN A 39 22.20 -25.44 -8.98
C ASN A 39 20.68 -25.69 -8.92
N HIS A 40 20.23 -26.78 -8.31
CA HIS A 40 18.80 -27.03 -8.08
C HIS A 40 18.16 -26.00 -7.14
N ILE A 41 18.84 -25.66 -6.04
CA ILE A 41 18.39 -24.63 -5.09
C ILE A 41 18.35 -23.26 -5.77
N LEU A 42 19.41 -22.89 -6.49
CA LEU A 42 19.48 -21.62 -7.23
C LEU A 42 18.42 -21.52 -8.34
N ASN A 43 18.06 -22.64 -8.98
CA ASN A 43 17.00 -22.65 -9.98
C ASN A 43 15.59 -22.58 -9.36
N GLY A 44 15.38 -23.14 -8.16
CA GLY A 44 14.12 -23.02 -7.42
C GLY A 44 13.86 -21.65 -6.80
N LEU A 45 14.92 -20.87 -6.58
CA LEU A 45 14.84 -19.48 -6.09
C LEU A 45 14.67 -18.45 -7.22
N LYS A 46 14.66 -18.87 -8.49
CA LYS A 46 14.37 -17.96 -9.60
C LYS A 46 12.92 -17.52 -9.52
N PRO A 47 12.63 -16.21 -9.50
CA PRO A 47 11.28 -15.72 -9.67
C PRO A 47 10.68 -16.35 -10.93
N ILE A 48 9.52 -16.99 -10.81
CA ILE A 48 8.81 -17.55 -11.95
C ILE A 48 8.61 -16.40 -12.94
N GLU A 49 9.26 -16.48 -14.09
CA GLU A 49 9.10 -15.51 -15.17
C GLU A 49 7.65 -15.57 -15.64
N GLY A 50 6.84 -14.65 -15.11
CA GLY A 50 5.42 -14.59 -15.41
C GLY A 50 5.22 -14.41 -16.91
N LYS A 51 4.52 -15.36 -17.53
CA LYS A 51 3.93 -15.18 -18.87
C LYS A 51 3.14 -13.87 -18.87
N LYS A 52 3.20 -13.14 -20.01
CA LYS A 52 2.56 -11.84 -20.28
C LYS A 52 1.49 -11.45 -19.24
N LEU A 53 1.83 -10.48 -18.40
CA LEU A 53 0.88 -9.85 -17.48
C LEU A 53 -0.17 -9.08 -18.29
N TYR A 54 -1.36 -9.65 -18.47
CA TYR A 54 -2.47 -8.93 -19.08
C TYR A 54 -3.05 -7.97 -18.05
N LYS A 55 -2.58 -6.73 -18.05
CA LYS A 55 -3.19 -5.64 -17.29
C LYS A 55 -4.50 -5.25 -17.99
N LEU A 56 -5.57 -5.97 -17.68
CA LEU A 56 -6.91 -5.64 -18.13
C LEU A 56 -7.33 -4.35 -17.43
N VAL A 57 -7.28 -3.23 -18.15
CA VAL A 57 -7.84 -1.96 -17.70
C VAL A 57 -9.30 -1.92 -18.13
N PRO A 58 -10.26 -1.70 -17.21
CA PRO A 58 -11.67 -1.51 -17.57
C PRO A 58 -11.81 -0.38 -18.60
N LYS A 59 -12.52 -0.65 -19.71
CA LYS A 59 -12.73 0.30 -20.83
C LYS A 59 -13.46 1.58 -20.42
N TYR A 60 -14.05 1.62 -19.22
CA TYR A 60 -14.70 2.79 -18.68
C TYR A 60 -14.20 3.05 -17.25
N THR A 61 -13.31 4.02 -17.12
CA THR A 61 -12.98 4.65 -15.84
C THR A 61 -13.67 6.01 -15.83
N PRO A 62 -14.65 6.25 -14.94
CA PRO A 62 -15.26 7.58 -14.81
C PRO A 62 -14.13 8.59 -14.58
N LYS A 63 -13.99 9.57 -15.48
CA LYS A 63 -13.06 10.67 -15.26
C LYS A 63 -13.56 11.41 -14.04
N GLU A 64 -12.87 11.30 -12.91
CA GLU A 64 -13.10 12.16 -11.77
C GLU A 64 -12.98 13.60 -12.27
N LYS A 65 -14.12 14.31 -12.32
CA LYS A 65 -14.11 15.75 -12.53
C LYS A 65 -13.29 16.30 -11.38
N LYS A 66 -12.10 16.86 -11.70
CA LYS A 66 -11.23 17.51 -10.72
C LYS A 66 -12.11 18.47 -9.93
N ALA A 67 -12.38 18.14 -8.66
CA ALA A 67 -13.01 19.05 -7.76
C ALA A 67 -12.19 20.35 -7.78
N THR A 68 -12.90 21.44 -7.97
CA THR A 68 -12.37 22.79 -8.00
C THR A 68 -11.36 23.02 -6.87
N LYS A 69 -10.19 23.59 -7.22
CA LYS A 69 -8.95 23.68 -6.43
C LYS A 69 -9.07 24.33 -5.04
N TYR A 70 -10.24 24.81 -4.62
CA TYR A 70 -10.48 25.36 -3.28
C TYR A 70 -10.67 24.31 -2.18
N LEU A 71 -10.87 23.03 -2.52
CA LEU A 71 -11.08 21.95 -1.54
C LEU A 71 -9.79 21.28 -1.01
N PHE A 72 -8.60 21.63 -1.53
CA PHE A 72 -7.32 20.99 -1.14
C PHE A 72 -6.50 21.77 -0.09
N LYS A 73 -7.09 22.73 0.62
CA LYS A 73 -6.43 23.29 1.81
C LYS A 73 -6.71 22.34 2.98
N LYS A 74 -5.67 21.67 3.49
CA LYS A 74 -5.74 20.97 4.78
C LYS A 74 -6.40 21.92 5.80
N PRO A 75 -7.40 21.48 6.57
CA PRO A 75 -7.98 22.33 7.60
C PRO A 75 -6.85 22.79 8.52
N LYS A 76 -6.68 24.10 8.67
CA LYS A 76 -5.81 24.65 9.72
C LYS A 76 -6.49 24.29 11.04
N ASP A 77 -5.77 23.61 11.93
CA ASP A 77 -6.25 23.35 13.28
C ASP A 77 -6.77 24.65 13.89
N PRO A 78 -7.99 24.66 14.46
CA PRO A 78 -8.58 25.87 14.99
C PRO A 78 -7.72 26.35 16.15
N LYS A 79 -7.05 27.48 15.96
CA LYS A 79 -6.38 28.17 17.06
C LYS A 79 -7.46 28.72 17.97
N PHE A 80 -7.44 28.30 19.23
CA PHE A 80 -8.34 28.79 20.27
C PHE A 80 -8.20 30.32 20.36
N VAL A 81 -9.18 31.04 19.82
CA VAL A 81 -9.32 32.48 20.01
C VAL A 81 -10.17 32.63 21.26
N PRO A 82 -9.65 33.21 22.36
CA PRO A 82 -10.47 33.56 23.51
C PRO A 82 -11.68 34.34 23.01
N TYR A 83 -12.88 33.93 23.45
CA TYR A 83 -14.15 34.54 23.05
C TYR A 83 -14.21 35.99 23.53
N GLU A 84 -13.58 36.89 22.79
CA GLU A 84 -13.99 38.28 22.79
C GLU A 84 -15.37 38.33 22.14
N PRO A 85 -16.36 38.99 22.77
CA PRO A 85 -17.68 39.14 22.18
C PRO A 85 -17.52 39.72 20.79
N TYR A 86 -17.96 38.95 19.79
CA TYR A 86 -17.90 39.32 18.38
C TYR A 86 -18.55 40.70 18.24
N LYS A 87 -17.77 41.76 18.07
CA LYS A 87 -18.32 43.03 17.61
C LYS A 87 -18.94 42.70 16.26
N ALA A 88 -20.26 42.68 16.20
CA ALA A 88 -21.00 42.44 14.97
C ALA A 88 -20.32 43.27 13.88
N ALA A 89 -19.74 42.58 12.90
CA ALA A 89 -19.21 43.23 11.73
C ALA A 89 -20.42 43.74 10.94
N VAL A 90 -20.95 44.88 11.37
CA VAL A 90 -21.80 45.73 10.56
C VAL A 90 -20.86 46.31 9.53
N ILE A 91 -20.63 45.57 8.46
CA ILE A 91 -20.07 46.12 7.24
C ILE A 91 -21.27 46.78 6.57
N PRO A 92 -21.36 48.12 6.52
CA PRO A 92 -22.38 48.77 5.72
C PRO A 92 -22.17 48.32 4.27
N ILE A 93 -23.25 48.04 3.55
CA ILE A 93 -23.18 47.76 2.11
C ILE A 93 -22.77 49.07 1.44
N VAL A 94 -21.47 49.29 1.29
CA VAL A 94 -20.92 50.42 0.54
C VAL A 94 -20.72 49.95 -0.90
N THR A 95 -21.40 50.60 -1.84
CA THR A 95 -21.17 50.42 -3.27
C THR A 95 -19.75 50.87 -3.60
N ASN A 96 -18.95 49.99 -4.19
CA ASN A 96 -17.62 50.32 -4.70
C ASN A 96 -17.75 51.33 -5.84
N GLU A 97 -17.58 52.61 -5.54
CA GLU A 97 -17.20 53.63 -6.52
C GLU A 97 -15.69 53.80 -6.48
N PHE A 98 -15.02 53.47 -7.58
CA PHE A 98 -13.59 53.75 -7.75
C PHE A 98 -13.34 55.26 -7.83
N PRO A 99 -12.24 55.79 -7.26
CA PRO A 99 -12.01 57.22 -7.19
C PRO A 99 -11.41 57.73 -8.50
N ASN A 100 -12.18 58.47 -9.30
CA ASN A 100 -11.62 59.39 -10.29
C ASN A 100 -11.66 60.81 -9.71
N LYS A 101 -10.46 61.38 -9.53
CA LYS A 101 -10.24 62.78 -9.17
C LYS A 101 -10.96 63.67 -10.18
N GLY A 102 -11.76 64.61 -9.66
CA GLY A 102 -12.67 65.43 -10.44
C GLY A 102 -12.00 66.41 -11.40
N ASN A 103 -12.77 66.83 -12.41
CA ASN A 103 -13.27 68.20 -12.49
C ASN A 103 -14.53 68.28 -13.39
N LEU A 104 -15.44 69.15 -12.93
CA LEU A 104 -16.68 69.71 -13.49
C LEU A 104 -16.65 69.91 -15.02
N LYS A 105 -17.73 69.95 -15.81
CA LYS A 105 -19.20 69.91 -15.67
C LYS A 105 -19.70 69.67 -17.10
N GLU A 106 -20.75 68.87 -17.31
CA GLU A 106 -21.87 69.19 -18.22
C GLU A 106 -22.88 68.03 -18.30
N GLN A 107 -24.15 68.43 -18.41
CA GLN A 107 -25.37 67.65 -18.22
C GLN A 107 -25.38 66.31 -18.97
N LYS A 108 -25.62 65.21 -18.24
CA LYS A 108 -26.19 64.00 -18.84
C LYS A 108 -27.62 63.86 -18.36
N LEU A 109 -28.55 64.03 -19.31
CA LEU A 109 -29.97 63.71 -19.18
C LEU A 109 -30.14 62.32 -18.55
N SER A 110 -31.04 62.27 -17.58
CA SER A 110 -31.40 61.10 -16.77
C SER A 110 -31.66 59.87 -17.64
N LYS A 111 -30.76 58.89 -17.57
CA LYS A 111 -30.95 57.55 -18.18
C LYS A 111 -31.94 56.67 -17.40
N ASN A 112 -32.51 57.16 -16.30
CA ASN A 112 -33.43 56.38 -15.46
C ASN A 112 -34.85 56.25 -16.06
N ASN A 113 -35.23 57.10 -17.02
CA ASN A 113 -36.56 57.00 -17.63
C ASN A 113 -36.65 55.83 -18.63
N ILE A 114 -35.54 55.45 -19.26
CA ILE A 114 -35.48 54.28 -20.16
C ILE A 114 -35.65 52.98 -19.36
N ALA A 115 -35.09 52.92 -18.15
CA ALA A 115 -35.22 51.77 -17.28
C ALA A 115 -36.67 51.54 -16.81
N ILE A 116 -37.41 52.61 -16.50
CA ILE A 116 -38.82 52.50 -16.09
C ILE A 116 -39.69 52.06 -17.27
N HIS A 117 -39.50 52.64 -18.47
CA HIS A 117 -40.27 52.23 -19.65
C HIS A 117 -39.94 50.81 -20.11
N GLN A 118 -38.67 50.39 -20.04
CA GLN A 118 -38.26 49.01 -20.35
C GLN A 118 -38.80 48.02 -19.32
N LEU A 119 -38.76 48.36 -18.02
CA LEU A 119 -39.33 47.54 -16.97
C LEU A 119 -40.86 47.45 -17.10
N ALA A 120 -41.53 48.56 -17.36
CA ALA A 120 -42.98 48.59 -17.58
C ALA A 120 -43.36 47.77 -18.82
N HIS A 121 -42.58 47.86 -19.91
CA HIS A 121 -42.77 47.03 -21.09
C HIS A 121 -42.57 45.55 -20.78
N GLN A 122 -41.50 45.17 -20.08
CA GLN A 122 -41.23 43.80 -19.69
C GLN A 122 -42.30 43.23 -18.73
N LEU A 123 -42.80 44.03 -17.80
CA LEU A 123 -43.92 43.67 -16.92
C LEU A 123 -45.25 43.57 -17.70
N THR A 124 -45.47 44.41 -18.71
CA THR A 124 -46.66 44.37 -19.56
C THR A 124 -46.64 43.15 -20.48
N GLU A 125 -45.47 42.80 -21.03
CA GLU A 125 -45.24 41.59 -21.82
C GLU A 125 -45.43 40.33 -20.96
N MET A 126 -44.86 40.28 -19.74
CA MET A 126 -45.09 39.17 -18.81
C MET A 126 -46.56 39.06 -18.41
N ARG A 127 -47.22 40.18 -18.10
CA ARG A 127 -48.66 40.19 -17.77
C ARG A 127 -49.50 39.80 -18.97
N ARG A 128 -49.15 40.20 -20.20
CA ARG A 128 -49.86 39.80 -21.42
C ARG A 128 -49.70 38.30 -21.65
N ALA A 129 -48.50 37.75 -21.51
CA ALA A 129 -48.26 36.31 -21.62
C ALA A 129 -48.97 35.50 -20.52
N GLU A 130 -49.06 36.02 -19.29
CA GLU A 130 -49.86 35.42 -18.22
C GLU A 130 -51.35 35.45 -18.53
N MET A 131 -51.87 36.58 -19.05
CA MET A 131 -53.27 36.73 -19.45
C MET A 131 -53.64 35.85 -20.65
N GLU A 132 -52.75 35.73 -21.64
CA GLU A 132 -52.91 34.83 -22.81
C GLU A 132 -52.92 33.36 -22.37
N LYS A 133 -52.02 32.98 -21.45
CA LYS A 133 -52.03 31.66 -20.81
C LYS A 133 -53.31 31.40 -20.00
N LEU A 134 -53.87 32.43 -19.37
CA LEU A 134 -55.16 32.38 -18.67
C LEU A 134 -56.34 32.27 -19.65
N GLU A 135 -56.29 32.95 -20.80
CA GLU A 135 -57.29 32.82 -21.89
C GLU A 135 -57.26 31.41 -22.50
N GLU A 136 -56.08 30.81 -22.70
CA GLU A 136 -55.94 29.39 -23.09
C GLU A 136 -56.53 28.42 -22.04
N ILE A 137 -56.56 28.79 -20.76
CA ILE A 137 -57.15 27.97 -19.68
C ILE A 137 -58.68 28.15 -19.62
N ILE A 138 -59.23 29.29 -20.07
CA ILE A 138 -60.67 29.57 -20.07
C ILE A 138 -61.37 28.81 -21.21
N GLU A 139 -60.69 28.56 -22.33
CA GLU A 139 -61.15 27.66 -23.39
C GLU A 139 -61.15 26.19 -22.91
N PRO A 140 -62.29 25.47 -23.00
CA PRO A 140 -62.38 24.08 -22.53
C PRO A 140 -61.39 23.13 -23.24
N GLU A 141 -60.98 23.47 -24.47
CA GLU A 141 -60.01 22.69 -25.24
C GLU A 141 -58.55 22.90 -24.79
N GLY A 142 -58.19 24.12 -24.36
CA GLY A 142 -56.84 24.46 -23.90
C GLY A 142 -56.56 23.95 -22.48
N ALA A 143 -57.54 24.03 -21.58
CA ALA A 143 -57.49 23.38 -20.27
C ALA A 143 -57.34 21.84 -20.39
N MET A 144 -58.00 21.22 -21.37
CA MET A 144 -57.90 19.79 -21.64
C MET A 144 -56.50 19.39 -22.16
N LYS A 145 -55.92 20.17 -23.07
CA LYS A 145 -54.55 19.98 -23.59
C LYS A 145 -53.49 20.14 -22.49
N LEU A 146 -53.61 21.15 -21.64
CA LEU A 146 -52.68 21.39 -20.54
C LEU A 146 -52.73 20.25 -19.50
N LYS A 147 -53.94 19.77 -19.17
CA LYS A 147 -54.12 18.62 -18.29
C LYS A 147 -53.53 17.33 -18.89
N GLN A 148 -53.76 17.10 -20.18
CA GLN A 148 -53.20 15.94 -20.88
C GLN A 148 -51.67 15.99 -20.95
N GLN A 149 -51.08 17.18 -21.11
CA GLN A 149 -49.62 17.36 -21.06
C GLN A 149 -49.07 17.10 -19.65
N TRP A 150 -49.73 17.61 -18.62
CA TRP A 150 -49.38 17.31 -17.22
C TRP A 150 -49.48 15.82 -16.91
N ASP A 151 -50.55 15.15 -17.37
CA ASP A 151 -50.72 13.71 -17.16
C ASP A 151 -49.63 12.90 -17.87
N ARG A 152 -49.22 13.31 -19.09
CA ARG A 152 -48.09 12.70 -19.81
C ARG A 152 -46.74 12.92 -19.12
N GLU A 153 -46.46 14.14 -18.66
CA GLU A 153 -45.24 14.43 -17.92
C GLU A 153 -45.19 13.64 -16.61
N ARG A 154 -46.32 13.54 -15.90
CA ARG A 154 -46.45 12.74 -14.69
C ARG A 154 -46.19 11.25 -14.96
N GLU A 155 -46.76 10.70 -16.02
CA GLU A 155 -46.54 9.31 -16.42
C GLU A 155 -45.06 9.07 -16.79
N ASN A 156 -44.46 9.98 -17.57
CA ASN A 156 -43.02 9.91 -17.87
C ASN A 156 -42.18 9.90 -16.60
N TYR A 157 -42.40 10.84 -15.66
CA TYR A 157 -41.67 10.86 -14.39
C TYR A 157 -41.89 9.59 -13.56
N GLU A 158 -43.09 9.03 -13.57
CA GLU A 158 -43.39 7.78 -12.87
C GLU A 158 -42.64 6.59 -13.49
N THR A 159 -42.58 6.51 -14.82
CA THR A 159 -41.77 5.50 -15.53
C THR A 159 -40.27 5.67 -15.27
N ASP A 160 -39.76 6.91 -15.28
CA ASP A 160 -38.36 7.20 -14.97
C ASP A 160 -38.01 6.81 -13.54
N ILE A 161 -38.87 7.12 -12.57
CA ILE A 161 -38.68 6.70 -11.18
C ILE A 161 -38.66 5.17 -11.07
N LYS A 162 -39.53 4.47 -11.80
CA LYS A 162 -39.55 3.01 -11.82
C LYS A 162 -38.27 2.44 -12.42
N ASN A 163 -37.83 2.96 -13.57
CA ASN A 163 -36.59 2.55 -14.22
C ASN A 163 -35.36 2.84 -13.35
N LEU A 164 -35.31 4.01 -12.70
CA LEU A 164 -34.25 4.37 -11.77
C LEU A 164 -34.21 3.45 -10.55
N ARG A 165 -35.37 3.05 -10.02
CA ARG A 165 -35.44 2.08 -8.92
C ARG A 165 -34.95 0.71 -9.35
N GLU A 166 -35.36 0.22 -10.52
CA GLU A 166 -34.94 -1.08 -11.04
C GLU A 166 -33.44 -1.12 -11.36
N THR A 167 -32.91 -0.05 -11.97
CA THR A 167 -31.46 0.05 -12.22
C THR A 167 -30.67 0.14 -10.91
N ASN A 168 -31.19 0.86 -9.91
CA ASN A 168 -30.55 0.92 -8.60
C ASN A 168 -30.52 -0.45 -7.91
N THR A 169 -31.65 -1.16 -7.85
CA THR A 169 -31.67 -2.51 -7.27
C THR A 169 -30.78 -3.49 -8.04
N HIS A 170 -30.70 -3.36 -9.37
CA HIS A 170 -29.78 -4.16 -10.18
C HIS A 170 -28.31 -3.87 -9.83
N LEU A 171 -27.93 -2.60 -9.70
CA LEU A 171 -26.58 -2.18 -9.31
C LEU A 171 -26.23 -2.62 -7.87
N GLU A 172 -27.17 -2.52 -6.94
CA GLU A 172 -27.00 -3.02 -5.57
C GLU A 172 -26.75 -4.53 -5.55
N ASN A 173 -27.48 -5.29 -6.37
CA ASN A 173 -27.30 -6.74 -6.49
C ASN A 173 -25.93 -7.09 -7.09
N GLN A 174 -25.50 -6.37 -8.13
CA GLN A 174 -24.15 -6.55 -8.68
C GLN A 174 -23.07 -6.25 -7.64
N LEU A 175 -23.24 -5.19 -6.86
CA LEU A 175 -22.28 -4.82 -5.80
C LEU A 175 -22.21 -5.91 -4.71
N LYS A 176 -23.35 -6.47 -4.31
CA LYS A 176 -23.40 -7.59 -3.36
C LYS A 176 -22.70 -8.82 -3.90
N PHE A 177 -22.97 -9.18 -5.16
CA PHE A 177 -22.30 -10.31 -5.81
C PHE A 177 -20.79 -10.09 -5.91
N GLN A 178 -20.36 -8.88 -6.28
CA GLN A 178 -18.95 -8.53 -6.32
C GLN A 178 -18.30 -8.58 -4.94
N ALA A 179 -18.98 -8.10 -3.89
CA ALA A 179 -18.49 -8.20 -2.51
C ALA A 179 -18.36 -9.65 -2.06
N GLN A 180 -19.34 -10.50 -2.40
CA GLN A 180 -19.31 -11.92 -2.10
C GLN A 180 -18.16 -12.63 -2.81
N VAL A 181 -18.04 -12.51 -4.13
CA VAL A 181 -16.95 -13.12 -4.90
C VAL A 181 -15.60 -12.61 -4.41
N ASN A 182 -15.46 -11.32 -4.11
CA ASN A 182 -14.23 -10.79 -3.52
C ASN A 182 -13.93 -11.40 -2.14
N SER A 183 -14.94 -11.68 -1.32
CA SER A 183 -14.74 -12.32 -0.02
C SER A 183 -14.29 -13.78 -0.17
N GLU A 184 -14.89 -14.52 -1.09
CA GLU A 184 -14.53 -15.92 -1.38
C GLU A 184 -13.13 -16.01 -1.99
N LEU A 185 -12.80 -15.16 -2.97
CA LEU A 185 -11.47 -15.09 -3.57
C LEU A 185 -10.39 -14.73 -2.54
N LYS A 186 -10.66 -13.78 -1.63
CA LYS A 186 -9.73 -13.44 -0.56
C LYS A 186 -9.50 -14.64 0.36
N THR A 187 -10.56 -15.32 0.79
CA THR A 187 -10.46 -16.51 1.64
C THR A 187 -9.66 -17.61 0.96
N LEU A 188 -9.95 -17.89 -0.32
CA LEU A 188 -9.23 -18.90 -1.10
C LEU A 188 -7.76 -18.53 -1.28
N LEU A 189 -7.46 -17.26 -1.56
CA LEU A 189 -6.08 -16.79 -1.70
C LEU A 189 -5.31 -16.90 -0.39
N VAL A 190 -5.93 -16.50 0.73
CA VAL A 190 -5.32 -16.62 2.06
C VAL A 190 -5.07 -18.09 2.39
N ALA A 191 -6.00 -18.99 2.09
CA ALA A 191 -5.81 -20.43 2.27
C ALA A 191 -4.63 -20.96 1.42
N ALA A 192 -4.62 -20.67 0.11
CA ALA A 192 -3.58 -21.15 -0.80
C ALA A 192 -2.18 -20.64 -0.44
N VAL A 193 -2.06 -19.36 -0.06
CA VAL A 193 -0.79 -18.76 0.35
C VAL A 193 -0.38 -19.25 1.75
N GLY A 194 -1.34 -19.44 2.66
CA GLY A 194 -1.10 -20.01 3.98
C GLY A 194 -0.51 -21.41 3.90
N GLU A 195 -1.07 -22.26 3.04
CA GLU A 195 -0.62 -23.64 2.81
C GLU A 195 0.79 -23.70 2.20
N ASP A 196 1.11 -22.89 1.17
CA ASP A 196 2.47 -22.83 0.59
C ASP A 196 3.50 -22.36 1.62
N LEU A 197 3.13 -21.39 2.47
CA LEU A 197 4.03 -20.91 3.51
C LEU A 197 4.25 -21.99 4.59
N GLU A 198 3.19 -22.65 5.04
CA GLU A 198 3.25 -23.71 6.04
C GLU A 198 4.14 -24.87 5.57
N THR A 199 3.91 -25.37 4.35
CA THR A 199 4.72 -26.44 3.77
C THR A 199 6.19 -26.03 3.63
N ARG A 200 6.48 -24.79 3.18
CA ARG A 200 7.86 -24.30 3.09
C ARG A 200 8.55 -24.22 4.45
N VAL A 201 7.86 -23.71 5.46
CA VAL A 201 8.38 -23.64 6.84
C VAL A 201 8.64 -25.05 7.38
N GLN A 202 7.73 -25.99 7.14
CA GLN A 202 7.90 -27.37 7.57
C GLN A 202 9.14 -28.02 6.94
N HIS A 203 9.31 -27.92 5.63
CA HIS A 203 10.51 -28.42 4.94
C HIS A 203 11.80 -27.78 5.47
N LEU A 204 11.82 -26.44 5.63
CA LEU A 204 12.98 -25.73 6.19
C LEU A 204 13.30 -26.18 7.63
N THR A 205 12.27 -26.46 8.42
CA THR A 205 12.42 -26.90 9.80
C THR A 205 13.01 -28.32 9.85
N GLU A 206 12.51 -29.21 8.99
CA GLU A 206 13.03 -30.56 8.84
C GLU A 206 14.49 -30.56 8.37
N ASP A 207 14.82 -29.75 7.36
CA ASP A 207 16.19 -29.60 6.85
C ASP A 207 17.15 -29.10 7.93
N LYS A 208 16.75 -28.07 8.69
CA LYS A 208 17.56 -27.57 9.81
C LYS A 208 17.79 -28.62 10.88
N LEU A 209 16.76 -29.39 11.20
CA LEU A 209 16.84 -30.46 12.18
C LEU A 209 17.77 -31.58 11.68
N SER A 210 17.62 -31.98 10.42
CA SER A 210 18.50 -32.95 9.75
C SER A 210 19.96 -32.49 9.76
N LEU A 211 20.23 -31.22 9.42
CA LEU A 211 21.56 -30.65 9.44
C LEU A 211 22.15 -30.60 10.86
N ALA A 212 21.36 -30.21 11.86
CA ALA A 212 21.81 -30.20 13.26
C ALA A 212 22.21 -31.61 13.73
N ARG A 213 21.43 -32.64 13.34
CA ARG A 213 21.79 -34.05 13.61
C ARG A 213 23.08 -34.46 12.89
N ALA A 214 23.25 -34.07 11.63
CA ALA A 214 24.46 -34.38 10.88
C ALA A 214 25.71 -33.72 11.50
N LEU A 215 25.60 -32.46 11.92
CA LEU A 215 26.67 -31.76 12.63
C LEU A 215 27.02 -32.42 13.97
N LEU A 216 26.02 -32.81 14.75
CA LEU A 216 26.25 -33.52 16.00
C LEU A 216 26.97 -34.86 15.77
N ASN A 217 26.54 -35.62 14.76
CA ASN A 217 27.19 -36.87 14.40
C ASN A 217 28.65 -36.65 13.95
N SER A 218 28.91 -35.61 13.16
CA SER A 218 30.26 -35.24 12.75
C SER A 218 31.14 -34.83 13.94
N ALA A 219 30.58 -34.08 14.89
CA ALA A 219 31.30 -33.69 16.11
C ALA A 219 31.64 -34.92 16.97
N ASN A 220 30.69 -35.85 17.16
CA ASN A 220 30.93 -37.09 17.90
C ASN A 220 32.01 -37.96 17.23
N HIS A 221 31.98 -38.07 15.90
CA HIS A 221 33.00 -38.78 15.15
C HIS A 221 34.38 -38.13 15.30
N LEU A 222 34.46 -36.80 15.29
CA LEU A 222 35.71 -36.07 15.49
C LEU A 222 36.27 -36.30 16.91
N THR A 223 35.42 -36.22 17.94
CA THR A 223 35.80 -36.51 19.32
C THR A 223 36.34 -37.93 19.46
N SER A 224 35.66 -38.93 18.88
CA SER A 224 36.14 -40.32 18.92
C SER A 224 37.49 -40.50 18.21
N HIS A 225 37.69 -39.84 17.06
CA HIS A 225 39.00 -39.86 16.38
C HIS A 225 40.10 -39.16 17.18
N GLN A 226 39.76 -38.09 17.90
CA GLN A 226 40.68 -37.41 18.80
C GLN A 226 41.12 -38.34 19.94
N GLU A 227 40.16 -39.01 20.58
CA GLU A 227 40.44 -40.00 21.63
C GLU A 227 41.37 -41.12 21.13
N GLN A 228 41.13 -41.63 19.91
CA GLN A 228 42.02 -42.65 19.30
C GLN A 228 43.43 -42.11 19.05
N THR A 229 43.54 -40.86 18.60
CA THR A 229 44.83 -40.21 18.34
C THR A 229 45.62 -40.01 19.63
N GLU A 230 44.96 -39.55 20.68
CA GLU A 230 45.55 -39.41 22.02
C GLU A 230 45.98 -40.77 22.58
N TRP A 231 45.16 -41.80 22.40
CA TRP A 231 45.49 -43.16 22.82
C TRP A 231 46.75 -43.67 22.10
N LEU A 232 46.84 -43.52 20.77
CA LEU A 232 48.03 -43.91 19.99
C LEU A 232 49.27 -43.07 20.36
N SER A 233 49.10 -41.78 20.63
CA SER A 233 50.18 -40.91 21.10
C SER A 233 50.72 -41.39 22.44
N GLY A 234 49.84 -41.71 23.39
CA GLY A 234 50.22 -42.29 24.67
C GLY A 234 50.97 -43.62 24.50
N GLN A 235 50.53 -44.49 23.58
CA GLN A 235 51.29 -45.71 23.25
C GLN A 235 52.68 -45.38 22.70
N CYS A 236 52.81 -44.40 21.80
CA CYS A 236 54.10 -43.96 21.28
C CYS A 236 55.05 -43.51 22.39
N GLU A 237 54.56 -42.77 23.39
CA GLU A 237 55.36 -42.35 24.55
C GLU A 237 55.80 -43.53 25.44
N VAL A 238 54.92 -44.50 25.67
CA VAL A 238 55.24 -45.73 26.40
C VAL A 238 56.33 -46.52 25.66
N TRP A 239 56.19 -46.69 24.35
CA TRP A 239 57.19 -47.38 23.53
C TRP A 239 58.53 -46.64 23.50
N LYS A 240 58.52 -45.31 23.36
CA LYS A 240 59.74 -44.48 23.45
C LYS A 240 60.42 -44.66 24.80
N SER A 241 59.66 -44.65 25.89
CA SER A 241 60.18 -44.82 27.25
C SER A 241 60.79 -46.21 27.46
N LYS A 242 60.10 -47.27 27.01
CA LYS A 242 60.62 -48.66 27.07
C LYS A 242 61.90 -48.82 26.27
N PHE A 243 61.95 -48.27 25.06
CA PHE A 243 63.15 -48.33 24.21
C PHE A 243 64.33 -47.61 24.84
N LEU A 244 64.12 -46.39 25.36
CA LEU A 244 65.15 -45.62 26.04
C LEU A 244 65.66 -46.36 27.28
N ALA A 245 64.77 -46.85 28.15
CA ALA A 245 65.14 -47.62 29.34
C ALA A 245 65.97 -48.86 28.98
N SER A 246 65.55 -49.63 27.99
CA SER A 246 66.30 -50.80 27.51
C SER A 246 67.67 -50.41 26.95
N ARG A 247 67.78 -49.28 26.24
CA ARG A 247 69.06 -48.77 25.76
C ARG A 247 69.99 -48.36 26.90
N PHE A 248 69.48 -47.71 27.94
CA PHE A 248 70.27 -47.34 29.12
C PHE A 248 70.72 -48.57 29.91
N GLU A 249 69.84 -49.54 30.12
CA GLU A 249 70.16 -50.78 30.83
C GLU A 249 71.27 -51.59 30.11
N ASN A 250 71.14 -51.74 28.79
CA ASN A 250 72.18 -52.39 27.98
C ASN A 250 73.50 -51.59 27.98
N GLY A 251 73.43 -50.26 27.96
CA GLY A 251 74.62 -49.39 28.05
C GLY A 251 75.33 -49.49 29.41
N LEU A 252 74.57 -49.53 30.51
CA LEU A 252 75.10 -49.72 31.86
C LEU A 252 75.76 -51.09 32.03
N ARG A 253 75.18 -52.14 31.44
CA ARG A 253 75.75 -53.49 31.49
C ARG A 253 77.11 -53.57 30.78
N ILE A 254 77.23 -52.96 29.60
CA ILE A 254 78.51 -52.85 28.88
C ILE A 254 79.54 -52.05 29.69
N PHE A 255 79.11 -51.00 30.40
CA PHE A 255 80.02 -50.17 31.21
C PHE A 255 80.53 -50.90 32.46
N ILE A 256 79.70 -51.77 33.06
CA ILE A 256 80.09 -52.60 34.21
C ILE A 256 81.02 -53.74 33.78
N ASP A 257 80.79 -54.37 32.61
CA ASP A 257 81.64 -55.47 32.13
C ASP A 257 83.02 -55.03 31.62
N ILE A 258 83.23 -53.73 31.39
CA ILE A 258 84.51 -53.15 30.94
C ILE A 258 85.44 -52.77 32.11
N HIS A 259 84.95 -52.82 33.36
CA HIS A 259 85.67 -52.32 34.54
C HIS A 259 85.96 -53.39 35.59
#